data_AF-A0AAV0Y6M0-F1
#
_entry.id   AF-A0AAV0Y6M0-F1
#
_cell.length_a   1.000
_cell.length_b   1.000
_cell.length_c   1.000
_cell.angle_alpha   90.00
_cell.angle_beta   90.00
_cell.angle_gamma   90.00
#
_symmetry.space_group_name_H-M   'P 1'
#
loop_
_entity.id
_entity.type
_entity.pdbx_description
1 polymer ?
#
loop_
_entity_poly.entity_id
_entity_poly.type
_entity_poly.pdbx_seq_one_letter_code
_entity_poly.pdbx_strand_id
1 'polypeptide(L)'
;MWVQYLLDTPLYKHYQIKIDTSFFNQNIPNISQNNIDYFSENIDIEESLTAQQQTLLWNEEKYLRLVPGEHNIPQSLLFDEHAEELSFPSIYLGQFRHFKDDVRVTPFIIASSELRRSDRREVTPYHLLYMAVKIMRLRVRDCLTIAFKHIGTDTKVTKEQIQSEEYINNCFESNLAFLRSIPNSLWYWAERKRDLFAMIRQLGKPTAFMTLSANEIGWPDLFKLLYTLAKGRQHTEEFISSELSFIEKSSLINNDAVECAIYFNKLVNVIVVSQLLRSNTNFIST
;
A
#
# COMPACT_ATOMS: atom_id res chain seq x y z
N MET A 1 -20.89 8.49 -20.23
CA MET A 1 -21.37 7.11 -20.45
C MET A 1 -21.11 6.23 -19.22
N TRP A 2 -19.87 5.99 -18.79
CA TRP A 2 -19.58 5.15 -17.60
C TRP A 2 -20.16 5.70 -16.29
N VAL A 3 -20.17 7.02 -16.13
CA VAL A 3 -20.73 7.71 -14.96
C VAL A 3 -22.24 7.49 -14.80
N GLN A 4 -22.98 7.46 -15.91
CA GLN A 4 -24.42 7.19 -15.90
C GLN A 4 -24.71 5.74 -15.49
N TYR A 5 -23.89 4.80 -15.96
CA TYR A 5 -23.97 3.40 -15.53
C TYR A 5 -23.78 3.26 -14.01
N LEU A 6 -22.83 3.99 -13.42
CA LEU A 6 -22.58 3.92 -11.97
C LEU A 6 -23.79 4.33 -11.14
N LEU A 7 -24.60 5.29 -11.58
CA LEU A 7 -25.82 5.71 -10.87
C LEU A 7 -26.85 4.57 -10.73
N ASP A 8 -26.87 3.64 -11.69
CA ASP A 8 -27.79 2.50 -11.66
C ASP A 8 -27.32 1.33 -10.79
N THR A 9 -26.07 1.38 -10.32
CA THR A 9 -25.45 0.30 -9.54
C THR A 9 -26.00 0.23 -8.11
N PRO A 10 -25.98 -0.97 -7.47
CA PRO A 10 -26.59 -1.16 -6.16
C PRO A 10 -25.94 -0.31 -5.06
N LEU A 11 -24.62 -0.12 -5.11
CA LEU A 11 -23.88 0.70 -4.13
C LEU A 11 -24.29 2.17 -4.21
N TYR A 12 -24.37 2.71 -5.42
CA TYR A 12 -24.72 4.13 -5.64
C TYR A 12 -26.17 4.41 -5.29
N LYS A 13 -27.08 3.44 -5.53
CA LYS A 13 -28.48 3.50 -5.08
C LYS A 13 -28.61 3.47 -3.56
N HIS A 14 -27.84 2.63 -2.89
CA HIS A 14 -27.83 2.54 -1.42
C HIS A 14 -27.45 3.87 -0.77
N TYR A 15 -26.40 4.54 -1.28
CA TYR A 15 -25.93 5.83 -0.77
C TYR A 15 -26.61 7.06 -1.41
N GLN A 16 -27.59 6.86 -2.32
CA GLN A 16 -28.31 7.93 -3.02
C GLN A 16 -27.39 8.97 -3.69
N ILE A 17 -26.30 8.50 -4.30
CA ILE A 17 -25.29 9.37 -4.88
C ILE A 17 -25.88 10.09 -6.11
N LYS A 18 -25.76 11.41 -6.12
CA LYS A 18 -26.15 12.26 -7.25
C LYS A 18 -24.90 12.86 -7.88
N ILE A 19 -24.90 12.95 -9.21
CA ILE A 19 -23.77 13.47 -9.96
C ILE A 19 -24.20 14.75 -10.64
N ASP A 20 -23.54 15.84 -10.27
CA ASP A 20 -23.74 17.12 -10.92
C ASP A 20 -22.87 17.19 -12.19
N THR A 21 -23.52 17.15 -13.35
CA THR A 21 -22.83 17.23 -14.64
C THR A 21 -22.23 18.60 -14.91
N SER A 22 -22.63 19.64 -14.17
CA SER A 22 -22.09 20.99 -14.33
C SER A 22 -20.60 21.06 -13.97
N PHE A 23 -20.13 20.21 -13.06
CA PHE A 23 -18.73 20.14 -12.64
C PHE A 23 -17.79 19.73 -13.78
N PHE A 24 -18.21 18.80 -14.65
CA PHE A 24 -17.38 18.32 -15.76
C PHE A 24 -17.28 19.30 -16.93
N ASN A 25 -18.20 20.26 -17.01
CA ASN A 25 -18.25 21.26 -18.06
C ASN A 25 -17.50 22.56 -17.69
N GLN A 26 -16.94 22.64 -16.47
CA GLN A 26 -16.03 23.73 -16.14
C GLN A 26 -14.75 23.53 -16.95
N ASN A 27 -14.53 24.41 -17.95
CA ASN A 27 -13.33 24.42 -18.78
C ASN A 27 -12.09 24.34 -17.88
N ILE A 28 -11.46 23.17 -17.86
CA ILE A 28 -10.12 23.01 -17.33
C ILE A 28 -9.27 23.97 -18.17
N PRO A 29 -8.63 25.00 -17.60
CA PRO A 29 -7.74 25.84 -18.39
C PRO A 29 -6.72 24.92 -19.05
N ASN A 30 -6.57 25.03 -20.37
CA ASN A 30 -5.59 24.27 -21.15
C ASN A 30 -4.21 24.45 -20.50
N ILE A 31 -3.82 23.52 -19.64
CA ILE A 31 -2.44 23.37 -19.23
C ILE A 31 -1.77 22.81 -20.48
N SER A 32 -1.19 23.71 -21.26
CA SER A 32 -0.39 23.39 -22.43
C SER A 32 0.56 22.24 -22.10
N GLN A 33 0.50 21.16 -22.88
CA GLN A 33 1.35 19.97 -22.78
C GLN A 33 2.85 20.27 -22.76
N ASN A 34 3.25 21.50 -23.09
CA ASN A 34 4.63 21.98 -23.14
C ASN A 34 5.38 21.98 -21.79
N ASN A 35 4.71 21.76 -20.65
CA ASN A 35 5.37 21.75 -19.33
C ASN A 35 5.65 20.34 -18.78
N ILE A 36 5.29 19.27 -19.50
CA ILE A 36 5.52 17.90 -19.02
C ILE A 36 6.98 17.48 -19.26
N ASP A 37 7.62 17.97 -20.34
CA ASP A 37 9.03 17.69 -20.63
C ASP A 37 10.02 18.36 -19.66
N TYR A 38 9.58 19.36 -18.89
CA TYR A 38 10.38 19.96 -17.81
C TYR A 38 10.52 19.07 -16.57
N PHE A 39 9.80 17.94 -16.52
CA PHE A 39 9.95 16.91 -15.48
C PHE A 39 10.85 15.74 -15.92
N SER A 40 11.37 15.75 -17.15
CA SER A 40 12.33 14.75 -17.61
C SER A 40 13.74 15.18 -17.24
N GLU A 41 14.11 14.87 -16.02
CA GLU A 41 15.43 15.12 -15.44
C GLU A 41 16.53 14.27 -16.11
N ASN A 42 17.35 14.90 -16.97
CA ASN A 42 18.78 14.59 -16.99
C ASN A 42 19.42 15.32 -15.80
N ILE A 43 19.25 14.77 -14.60
CA ILE A 43 19.92 15.28 -13.39
C ILE A 43 21.14 14.42 -13.10
N ASP A 44 22.28 15.09 -12.83
CA ASP A 44 23.52 14.44 -12.41
C ASP A 44 23.33 13.68 -11.08
N ILE A 45 24.01 12.54 -10.94
CA ILE A 45 23.78 11.52 -9.90
C ILE A 45 23.81 12.09 -8.46
N GLU A 46 24.54 13.18 -8.21
CA GLU A 46 24.59 13.83 -6.90
C GLU A 46 23.29 14.55 -6.52
N GLU A 47 22.58 15.15 -7.48
CA GLU A 47 21.29 15.82 -7.26
C GLU A 47 20.10 14.82 -7.31
N SER A 48 20.31 13.62 -7.86
CA SER A 48 19.32 12.54 -7.88
C SER A 48 18.93 12.05 -6.46
N LEU A 49 19.81 12.21 -5.46
CA LEU A 49 19.47 11.88 -4.07
C LEU A 49 18.40 12.81 -3.50
N THR A 50 18.39 14.07 -3.93
CA THR A 50 17.36 15.07 -3.62
C THR A 50 16.12 14.92 -4.52
N ALA A 51 16.29 14.56 -5.80
CA ALA A 51 15.19 14.42 -6.74
C ALA A 51 14.39 13.11 -6.59
N GLN A 52 15.03 12.00 -6.20
CA GLN A 52 14.32 10.77 -5.78
C GLN A 52 13.57 10.95 -4.45
N GLN A 53 13.85 12.03 -3.72
CA GLN A 53 13.00 12.52 -2.63
C GLN A 53 11.91 13.49 -3.12
N GLN A 54 11.42 13.34 -4.35
CA GLN A 54 9.98 13.45 -4.60
C GLN A 54 9.22 12.34 -3.86
N THR A 55 9.49 12.19 -2.55
CA THR A 55 8.41 11.97 -1.61
C THR A 55 7.33 12.96 -2.06
N LEU A 56 6.11 12.50 -2.28
CA LEU A 56 4.94 13.36 -2.18
C LEU A 56 4.94 13.92 -0.74
N LEU A 57 5.88 14.81 -0.41
CA LEU A 57 5.72 15.80 0.62
C LEU A 57 4.50 16.55 0.16
N TRP A 58 3.48 16.41 0.98
CA TRP A 58 2.15 16.94 0.76
C TRP A 58 2.34 18.42 0.52
N ASN A 59 2.23 18.85 -0.74
CA ASN A 59 2.31 20.26 -1.05
C ASN A 59 1.04 20.88 -0.47
N GLU A 60 1.14 21.48 0.72
CA GLU A 60 0.00 22.00 1.49
C GLU A 60 -0.82 23.03 0.70
N GLU A 61 -0.31 23.54 -0.40
CA GLU A 61 -1.02 24.49 -1.27
C GLU A 61 -1.85 23.80 -2.37
N LYS A 62 -1.58 22.52 -2.68
CA LYS A 62 -2.22 21.79 -3.79
C LYS A 62 -3.01 20.56 -3.32
N TYR A 63 -3.67 20.63 -2.16
CA TYR A 63 -4.65 19.60 -1.79
C TYR A 63 -6.07 20.03 -2.10
N LEU A 64 -6.85 19.08 -2.62
CA LEU A 64 -8.28 19.22 -2.80
C LEU A 64 -8.93 19.34 -1.41
N ARG A 65 -9.23 20.57 -0.96
CA ARG A 65 -10.02 20.82 0.25
C ARG A 65 -11.48 20.46 -0.02
N LEU A 66 -11.80 19.19 0.14
CA LEU A 66 -13.18 18.73 0.21
C LEU A 66 -13.73 19.11 1.59
N VAL A 67 -14.32 20.30 1.68
CA VAL A 67 -15.11 20.67 2.86
C VAL A 67 -16.43 19.91 2.75
N PRO A 68 -16.82 19.09 3.74
CA PRO A 68 -18.15 18.49 3.73
C PRO A 68 -19.20 19.61 3.67
N GLY A 69 -20.34 19.35 3.03
CA GLY A 69 -21.44 20.32 2.98
C GLY A 69 -21.82 20.83 4.36
N GLU A 70 -22.43 22.01 4.42
CA GLU A 70 -22.83 22.65 5.69
C GLU A 70 -23.55 21.64 6.61
N HIS A 71 -23.13 21.55 7.87
CA HIS A 71 -23.62 20.61 8.90
C HIS A 71 -23.21 19.13 8.75
N ASN A 72 -22.41 18.75 7.77
CA ASN A 72 -21.91 17.38 7.64
C ASN A 72 -20.48 17.24 8.20
N ILE A 73 -20.24 16.14 8.91
CA ILE A 73 -18.92 15.73 9.41
C ILE A 73 -18.40 14.63 8.46
N PRO A 74 -17.17 14.71 7.95
CA PRO A 74 -16.68 13.69 7.04
C PRO A 74 -16.48 12.39 7.82
N GLN A 75 -17.04 11.29 7.31
CA GLN A 75 -16.83 9.99 7.91
C GLN A 75 -15.36 9.57 7.72
N SER A 76 -14.71 9.13 8.80
CA SER A 76 -13.36 8.61 8.70
C SER A 76 -13.35 7.31 7.90
N LEU A 77 -12.31 7.14 7.07
CA LEU A 77 -12.04 5.92 6.30
C LEU A 77 -12.07 4.62 7.13
N LEU A 78 -11.84 4.74 8.44
CA LEU A 78 -11.86 3.61 9.38
C LEU A 78 -13.26 3.09 9.71
N PHE A 79 -14.28 3.93 9.59
CA PHE A 79 -15.66 3.63 9.97
C PHE A 79 -16.58 3.47 8.77
N ASP A 80 -16.12 3.83 7.57
CA ASP A 80 -16.85 3.63 6.34
C ASP A 80 -16.55 2.24 5.77
N GLU A 81 -17.58 1.41 5.72
CA GLU A 81 -17.51 0.01 5.29
C GLU A 81 -17.23 -0.12 3.79
N HIS A 82 -17.82 0.78 2.98
CA HIS A 82 -17.76 0.73 1.51
C HIS A 82 -16.88 1.82 0.89
N ALA A 83 -16.05 2.48 1.70
CA ALA A 83 -15.19 3.58 1.28
C ALA A 83 -14.30 3.23 0.09
N GLU A 84 -13.85 1.98 0.01
CA GLU A 84 -12.92 1.50 -1.02
C GLU A 84 -13.61 1.28 -2.36
N GLU A 85 -14.78 0.63 -2.33
CA GLU A 85 -15.65 0.42 -3.48
C GLU A 85 -16.10 1.75 -4.09
N LEU A 86 -16.34 2.75 -3.24
CA LEU A 86 -16.67 4.12 -3.64
C LEU A 86 -15.46 4.91 -4.15
N SER A 87 -14.28 4.70 -3.56
CA SER A 87 -13.03 5.40 -3.96
C SER A 87 -12.48 4.91 -5.30
N PHE A 88 -12.73 3.64 -5.65
CA PHE A 88 -12.23 3.06 -6.91
C PHE A 88 -13.37 2.51 -7.80
N PRO A 89 -14.17 3.39 -8.43
CA PRO A 89 -15.25 2.95 -9.32
C PRO A 89 -14.75 2.18 -10.56
N SER A 90 -13.51 2.43 -11.01
CA SER A 90 -12.89 1.72 -12.14
C SER A 90 -12.59 0.25 -11.82
N ILE A 91 -12.39 -0.08 -10.55
CA ILE A 91 -12.08 -1.43 -10.07
C ILE A 91 -13.40 -2.15 -9.74
N TYR A 92 -14.20 -1.57 -8.85
CA TYR A 92 -15.36 -2.24 -8.25
C TYR A 92 -16.69 -2.00 -8.99
N LEU A 93 -16.72 -1.07 -9.95
CA LEU A 93 -17.88 -0.79 -10.80
C LEU A 93 -19.19 -0.52 -10.02
N GLY A 94 -19.09 0.08 -8.83
CA GLY A 94 -20.25 0.39 -7.98
C GLY A 94 -20.99 -0.83 -7.42
N GLN A 95 -20.33 -1.99 -7.36
CA GLN A 95 -20.91 -3.20 -6.80
C GLN A 95 -20.42 -3.45 -5.37
N PHE A 96 -21.27 -4.08 -4.55
CA PHE A 96 -20.87 -4.56 -3.24
C PHE A 96 -19.94 -5.75 -3.36
N ARG A 97 -18.97 -5.85 -2.44
CA ARG A 97 -18.20 -7.08 -2.28
C ARG A 97 -19.05 -8.14 -1.60
N HIS A 98 -19.00 -9.34 -2.16
CA HIS A 98 -19.71 -10.50 -1.63
C HIS A 98 -18.69 -11.46 -1.03
N PHE A 99 -18.87 -11.80 0.24
CA PHE A 99 -18.04 -12.77 0.94
C PHE A 99 -18.86 -14.00 1.29
N LYS A 100 -18.18 -15.14 1.50
CA LYS A 100 -18.85 -16.35 1.97
C LYS A 100 -19.09 -16.23 3.48
N ASP A 101 -20.30 -16.56 3.92
CA ASP A 101 -20.73 -16.39 5.32
C ASP A 101 -19.86 -17.16 6.33
N ASP A 102 -19.29 -18.29 5.91
CA ASP A 102 -18.47 -19.15 6.78
C ASP A 102 -17.05 -18.63 7.05
N VAL A 103 -16.62 -17.55 6.37
CA VAL A 103 -15.22 -17.10 6.42
C VAL A 103 -15.12 -15.70 7.03
N ARG A 104 -14.36 -15.59 8.12
CA ARG A 104 -13.96 -14.28 8.65
C ARG A 104 -12.93 -13.64 7.72
N VAL A 105 -13.40 -12.72 6.89
CA VAL A 105 -12.56 -11.99 5.95
C VAL A 105 -11.95 -10.77 6.65
N THR A 106 -10.61 -10.67 6.63
CA THR A 106 -9.90 -9.47 7.11
C THR A 106 -9.47 -8.60 5.93
N PRO A 107 -9.33 -7.27 6.11
CA PRO A 107 -8.85 -6.39 5.03
C PRO A 107 -7.50 -6.80 4.43
N PHE A 108 -6.63 -7.42 5.24
CA PHE A 108 -5.37 -7.97 4.73
C PHE A 108 -5.58 -9.19 3.81
N ILE A 109 -6.53 -10.07 4.15
CA ILE A 109 -6.89 -11.22 3.29
C ILE A 109 -7.51 -10.74 1.98
N ILE A 110 -8.38 -9.72 2.05
CA ILE A 110 -8.99 -9.09 0.87
C ILE A 110 -7.91 -8.56 -0.06
N ALA A 111 -7.07 -7.63 0.42
CA ALA A 111 -5.99 -7.05 -0.37
C ALA A 111 -5.04 -8.13 -0.92
N SER A 112 -4.69 -9.13 -0.10
CA SER A 112 -3.83 -10.22 -0.56
C SER A 112 -4.49 -11.11 -1.61
N SER A 113 -5.81 -11.27 -1.57
CA SER A 113 -6.54 -12.01 -2.60
C SER A 113 -6.58 -11.19 -3.89
N GLU A 114 -6.93 -9.91 -3.79
CA GLU A 114 -7.08 -8.97 -4.90
C GLU A 114 -5.77 -8.84 -5.69
N LEU A 115 -4.65 -8.57 -5.00
CA LEU A 115 -3.33 -8.47 -5.62
C LEU A 115 -2.82 -9.75 -6.29
N ARG A 116 -3.42 -10.91 -6.01
CA ARG A 116 -3.03 -12.22 -6.57
C ARG A 116 -4.02 -12.75 -7.60
N ARG A 117 -5.10 -12.02 -7.91
CA ARG A 117 -6.05 -12.40 -8.96
C ARG A 117 -5.41 -12.28 -10.33
N SER A 118 -6.00 -12.99 -11.30
CA SER A 118 -5.65 -12.82 -12.72
C SER A 118 -6.11 -11.47 -13.27
N ASP A 119 -7.16 -10.88 -12.70
CA ASP A 119 -7.55 -9.50 -13.00
C ASP A 119 -6.56 -8.54 -12.34
N ARG A 120 -6.10 -7.55 -13.12
CA ARG A 120 -4.96 -6.69 -12.78
C ARG A 120 -5.37 -5.26 -12.46
N ARG A 121 -6.67 -4.94 -12.51
CA ARG A 121 -7.18 -3.59 -12.18
C ARG A 121 -6.79 -3.16 -10.76
N GLU A 122 -6.67 -4.13 -9.86
CA GLU A 122 -6.34 -3.96 -8.43
C GLU A 122 -4.83 -3.77 -8.18
N VAL A 123 -3.97 -4.00 -9.18
CA VAL A 123 -2.49 -3.95 -9.07
C VAL A 123 -1.94 -2.52 -9.17
N THR A 124 -2.80 -1.56 -9.45
CA THR A 124 -2.42 -0.16 -9.64
C THR A 124 -1.77 0.44 -8.38
N PRO A 125 -0.74 1.30 -8.54
CA PRO A 125 0.06 1.78 -7.41
C PRO A 125 -0.77 2.59 -6.40
N TYR A 126 -1.75 3.37 -6.88
CA TYR A 126 -2.65 4.14 -6.02
C TYR A 126 -3.58 3.25 -5.19
N HIS A 127 -4.09 2.15 -5.77
CA HIS A 127 -4.90 1.18 -5.02
C HIS A 127 -4.06 0.47 -3.96
N LEU A 128 -2.83 0.07 -4.32
CA LEU A 128 -1.88 -0.56 -3.41
C LEU A 128 -1.55 0.34 -2.21
N LEU A 129 -1.25 1.61 -2.46
CA LEU A 129 -0.96 2.59 -1.41
C LEU A 129 -2.18 2.82 -0.51
N TYR A 130 -3.36 2.94 -1.10
CA TYR A 130 -4.61 3.08 -0.33
C TYR A 130 -4.84 1.86 0.58
N MET A 131 -4.66 0.64 0.07
CA MET A 131 -4.73 -0.60 0.86
C MET A 131 -3.71 -0.65 1.98
N ALA A 132 -2.45 -0.30 1.69
CA ALA A 132 -1.40 -0.27 2.69
C ALA A 132 -1.75 0.69 3.84
N VAL A 133 -2.21 1.90 3.53
CA VAL A 133 -2.61 2.90 4.52
C VAL A 133 -3.85 2.46 5.30
N LYS A 134 -4.87 1.90 4.63
CA LYS A 134 -6.07 1.37 5.29
C LYS A 134 -5.71 0.29 6.31
N ILE A 135 -4.90 -0.69 5.93
CA ILE A 135 -4.44 -1.78 6.81
C ILE A 135 -3.62 -1.23 7.97
N MET A 136 -2.71 -0.29 7.71
CA MET A 136 -1.91 0.36 8.74
C MET A 136 -2.80 1.09 9.76
N ARG A 137 -3.78 1.87 9.31
CA ARG A 137 -4.71 2.59 10.19
C ARG A 137 -5.56 1.62 11.03
N LEU A 138 -6.03 0.52 10.45
CA LEU A 138 -6.76 -0.52 11.19
C LEU A 138 -5.90 -1.16 12.29
N ARG A 139 -4.64 -1.49 11.99
CA ARG A 139 -3.71 -2.01 13.00
C ARG A 139 -3.43 -1.02 14.12
N VAL A 140 -3.34 0.27 13.80
CA VAL A 140 -3.19 1.34 14.80
C VAL A 140 -4.45 1.43 15.68
N ARG A 141 -5.64 1.42 15.08
CA ARG A 141 -6.93 1.38 15.81
C ARG A 141 -6.99 0.19 16.78
N ASP A 142 -6.63 -1.00 16.32
CA ASP A 142 -6.66 -2.21 17.16
C ASP A 142 -5.68 -2.09 18.33
N CYS A 143 -4.48 -1.55 18.08
CA CYS A 143 -3.51 -1.33 19.14
C CYS A 143 -3.92 -0.22 20.11
N LEU A 144 -4.57 0.85 19.63
CA LEU A 144 -5.15 1.88 20.49
C LEU A 144 -6.24 1.28 21.39
N THR A 145 -7.12 0.45 20.84
CA THR A 145 -8.18 -0.24 21.61
C THR A 145 -7.58 -1.08 22.73
N ILE A 146 -6.43 -1.73 22.49
CA ILE A 146 -5.70 -2.49 23.51
C ILE A 146 -5.00 -1.56 24.51
N ALA A 147 -4.36 -0.48 24.05
CA ALA A 147 -3.65 0.48 24.89
C ALA A 147 -4.57 1.20 25.88
N PHE A 148 -5.80 1.51 25.45
CA PHE A 148 -6.84 2.10 26.28
C PHE A 148 -7.65 1.09 27.09
N LYS A 149 -7.38 -0.20 26.94
CA LYS A 149 -8.00 -1.19 27.81
C LYS A 149 -7.43 -0.96 29.20
N HIS A 150 -8.31 -0.63 30.15
CA HIS A 150 -7.92 -0.41 31.53
C HIS A 150 -7.16 -1.62 32.08
N ILE A 151 -5.89 -1.43 32.42
CA ILE A 151 -5.04 -2.41 33.11
C ILE A 151 -5.01 -1.99 34.57
N GLY A 152 -6.08 -2.29 35.29
CA GLY A 152 -6.21 -2.04 36.72
C GLY A 152 -6.93 -3.18 37.41
N THR A 153 -6.66 -3.36 38.70
CA THR A 153 -7.33 -4.36 39.55
C THR A 153 -8.76 -3.94 39.92
N ASP A 154 -9.07 -2.65 39.83
CA ASP A 154 -10.40 -2.12 40.10
C ASP A 154 -11.23 -2.05 38.83
N THR A 155 -12.39 -2.71 38.85
CA THR A 155 -13.32 -2.75 37.71
C THR A 155 -14.28 -1.56 37.70
N LYS A 156 -14.21 -0.69 38.71
CA LYS A 156 -15.11 0.45 38.91
C LYS A 156 -14.50 1.76 38.43
N VAL A 157 -14.41 1.92 37.11
CA VAL A 157 -14.10 3.22 36.52
C VAL A 157 -15.37 4.04 36.44
N THR A 158 -15.42 5.23 37.04
CA THR A 158 -16.58 6.13 36.93
C THR A 158 -16.55 6.90 35.61
N LYS A 159 -17.72 7.26 35.07
CA LYS A 159 -17.84 8.04 33.83
C LYS A 159 -17.07 9.37 33.90
N GLU A 160 -17.07 10.00 35.07
CA GLU A 160 -16.35 11.25 35.35
C GLU A 160 -14.83 11.10 35.23
N GLN A 161 -14.28 9.95 35.62
CA GLN A 161 -12.85 9.65 35.45
C GLN A 161 -12.46 9.44 33.99
N ILE A 162 -13.33 8.84 33.17
CA ILE A 162 -13.04 8.63 31.74
C ILE A 162 -13.09 9.96 30.97
N GLN A 163 -13.93 10.89 31.41
CA GLN A 163 -14.08 12.21 30.78
C GLN A 163 -12.97 13.19 31.17
N SER A 164 -12.14 12.88 32.18
CA SER A 164 -11.03 13.76 32.55
C SER A 164 -9.86 13.62 31.58
N GLU A 165 -9.35 14.75 31.09
CA GLU A 165 -8.19 14.78 30.20
C GLU A 165 -6.93 14.22 30.88
N GLU A 166 -6.80 14.41 32.19
CA GLU A 166 -5.66 13.91 32.98
C GLU A 166 -5.60 12.38 32.99
N TYR A 167 -6.74 11.69 33.09
CA TYR A 167 -6.79 10.23 33.04
C TYR A 167 -6.39 9.69 31.66
N ILE A 168 -6.88 10.35 30.60
CA ILE A 168 -6.55 10.01 29.22
C ILE A 168 -5.05 10.21 28.96
N ASN A 169 -4.49 11.33 29.40
CA ASN A 169 -3.05 11.63 29.24
C ASN A 169 -2.17 10.63 30.00
N ASN A 170 -2.53 10.25 31.22
CA ASN A 170 -1.82 9.21 31.97
C ASN A 170 -1.87 7.84 31.27
N CYS A 171 -3.00 7.49 30.64
CA CYS A 171 -3.10 6.29 29.82
C CYS A 171 -2.22 6.36 28.56
N PHE A 172 -2.13 7.53 27.91
CA PHE A 172 -1.27 7.73 26.74
C PHE A 172 0.23 7.65 27.08
N GLU A 173 0.67 8.34 28.13
CA GLU A 173 2.08 8.37 28.54
C GLU A 173 2.59 6.98 28.95
N SER A 174 1.73 6.18 29.59
CA SER A 174 2.05 4.81 29.98
C SER A 174 2.04 3.80 28.82
N ASN A 175 1.19 4.00 27.79
CA ASN A 175 0.96 3.01 26.73
C ASN A 175 1.14 3.57 25.30
N LEU A 176 2.33 4.07 24.99
CA LEU A 176 2.75 4.40 23.61
C LEU A 176 2.99 3.18 22.71
N ALA A 177 2.71 1.97 23.21
CA ALA A 177 2.88 0.71 22.48
C ALA A 177 2.09 0.65 21.16
N PHE A 178 1.02 1.45 21.01
CA PHE A 178 0.27 1.52 19.74
C PHE A 178 1.10 2.02 18.56
N LEU A 179 2.16 2.79 18.81
CA LEU A 179 3.07 3.30 17.78
C LEU A 179 3.86 2.19 17.09
N ARG A 180 3.93 0.97 17.65
CA ARG A 180 4.60 -0.18 17.02
C ARG A 180 4.03 -0.54 15.65
N SER A 181 2.76 -0.22 15.40
CA SER A 181 2.09 -0.48 14.11
C SER A 181 2.48 0.51 13.01
N ILE A 182 3.14 1.62 13.39
CA ILE A 182 3.59 2.66 12.47
C ILE A 182 5.03 2.33 12.04
N PRO A 183 5.29 2.09 10.73
CA PRO A 183 6.64 1.86 10.25
C PRO A 183 7.57 3.01 10.63
N ASN A 184 8.83 2.70 10.94
CA ASN A 184 9.86 3.66 11.33
C ASN A 184 9.61 4.43 12.64
N SER A 185 8.58 4.10 13.42
CA SER A 185 8.43 4.66 14.76
C SER A 185 9.50 4.12 15.72
N LEU A 186 9.76 4.85 16.80
CA LEU A 186 10.69 4.40 17.85
C LEU A 186 10.28 3.03 18.42
N TRP A 187 8.98 2.83 18.64
CA TRP A 187 8.42 1.59 19.18
C TRP A 187 8.48 0.43 18.19
N TYR A 188 8.34 0.70 16.89
CA TYR A 188 8.53 -0.29 15.83
C TYR A 188 9.97 -0.83 15.84
N TRP A 189 10.98 0.06 15.88
CA TRP A 189 12.38 -0.35 15.95
C TRP A 189 12.74 -1.04 17.26
N ALA A 190 12.17 -0.60 18.38
CA ALA A 190 12.35 -1.26 19.66
C ALA A 190 11.83 -2.70 19.65
N GLU A 191 10.68 -2.96 19.03
CA GLU A 191 10.14 -4.31 18.84
C GLU A 191 11.03 -5.15 17.92
N ARG A 192 11.44 -4.65 16.76
CA ARG A 192 12.34 -5.38 15.85
C ARG A 192 13.69 -5.71 16.47
N LYS A 193 14.23 -4.80 17.29
CA LYS A 193 15.44 -5.06 18.08
C LYS A 193 15.23 -6.21 19.07
N ARG A 194 14.09 -6.24 19.78
CA ARG A 194 13.76 -7.35 20.71
C ARG A 194 13.64 -8.69 19.97
N ASP A 195 12.98 -8.70 18.81
CA ASP A 195 12.82 -9.90 17.99
C ASP A 195 14.16 -10.41 17.48
N LEU A 196 15.04 -9.52 17.03
CA LEU A 196 16.41 -9.88 16.63
C LEU A 196 17.19 -10.50 17.79
N PHE A 197 17.15 -9.91 18.98
CA PHE A 197 17.81 -10.50 20.15
C PHE A 197 17.19 -11.84 20.58
N ALA A 198 15.88 -12.02 20.39
CA ALA A 198 15.23 -13.31 20.62
C ALA A 198 15.72 -14.36 19.62
N MET A 199 15.83 -14.01 18.33
CA MET A 199 16.41 -14.87 17.30
C MET A 199 17.87 -15.24 17.62
N ILE A 200 18.70 -14.28 18.05
CA ILE A 200 20.10 -14.56 18.42
C ILE A 200 20.17 -15.52 19.61
N ARG A 201 19.27 -15.38 20.59
CA ARG A 201 19.20 -16.29 21.75
C ARG A 201 18.74 -17.71 21.38
N GLN A 202 17.83 -17.84 20.41
CA GLN A 202 17.25 -19.14 20.02
C GLN A 202 18.06 -19.86 18.93
N LEU A 203 18.49 -19.15 17.89
CA LEU A 203 19.16 -19.69 16.71
C LEU A 203 20.70 -19.57 16.80
N GLY A 204 21.20 -18.83 17.79
CA GLY A 204 22.62 -18.52 17.93
C GLY A 204 23.05 -17.28 17.16
N LYS A 205 24.35 -16.97 17.19
CA LYS A 205 24.93 -15.83 16.49
C LYS A 205 24.76 -15.99 14.96
N PRO A 206 24.31 -14.95 14.23
CA PRO A 206 24.28 -15.01 12.77
C PRO A 206 25.70 -15.14 12.22
N THR A 207 25.93 -16.13 11.36
CA THR A 207 27.26 -16.44 10.79
C THR A 207 27.51 -15.72 9.45
N ALA A 208 26.45 -15.41 8.70
CA ALA A 208 26.55 -14.74 7.41
C ALA A 208 25.48 -13.65 7.28
N PHE A 209 25.86 -12.53 6.68
CA PHE A 209 24.95 -11.44 6.34
C PHE A 209 24.99 -11.23 4.82
N MET A 210 23.82 -11.16 4.20
CA MET A 210 23.66 -10.91 2.78
C MET A 210 22.59 -9.83 2.60
N THR A 211 22.91 -8.80 1.83
CA THR A 211 21.97 -7.76 1.43
C THR A 211 21.71 -7.89 -0.06
N LEU A 212 20.46 -8.11 -0.44
CA LEU A 212 20.02 -8.21 -1.83
C LEU A 212 19.18 -6.99 -2.16
N SER A 213 19.50 -6.29 -3.24
CA SER A 213 18.69 -5.22 -3.81
C SER A 213 18.12 -5.66 -5.15
N ALA A 214 16.97 -5.08 -5.51
CA ALA A 214 16.38 -5.26 -6.83
C ALA A 214 16.98 -4.27 -7.83
N ASN A 215 17.18 -4.73 -9.06
CA ASN A 215 17.51 -3.89 -10.21
C ASN A 215 16.54 -4.26 -11.34
N GLU A 216 15.30 -3.81 -11.22
CA GLU A 216 14.20 -4.17 -12.11
C GLU A 216 14.47 -3.75 -13.56
N ILE A 217 15.20 -2.64 -13.75
CA ILE A 217 15.59 -2.11 -15.07
C ILE A 217 16.56 -3.04 -15.80
N GLY A 218 17.31 -3.86 -15.06
CA GLY A 218 18.27 -4.81 -15.62
C GLY A 218 17.68 -6.16 -16.03
N TRP A 219 16.40 -6.44 -15.76
CA TRP A 219 15.81 -7.77 -15.96
C TRP A 219 14.98 -7.83 -17.26
N PRO A 220 15.55 -8.32 -18.39
CA PRO A 220 14.83 -8.35 -19.66
C PRO A 220 13.59 -9.26 -19.59
N ASP A 221 13.66 -10.36 -18.85
CA ASP A 221 12.53 -11.29 -18.70
C ASP A 221 11.39 -10.69 -17.87
N LEU A 222 11.70 -9.81 -16.92
CA LEU A 222 10.68 -9.04 -16.21
C LEU A 222 9.96 -8.09 -17.17
N PHE A 223 10.69 -7.38 -18.04
CA PHE A 223 10.04 -6.49 -19.01
C PHE A 223 9.18 -7.22 -20.03
N LYS A 224 9.62 -8.39 -20.50
CA LYS A 224 8.79 -9.25 -21.36
C LYS A 224 7.46 -9.59 -20.67
N LEU A 225 7.52 -9.96 -19.39
CA LEU A 225 6.34 -10.26 -18.59
C LEU A 225 5.44 -9.02 -18.44
N LEU A 226 5.98 -7.90 -17.95
CA LEU A 226 5.22 -6.66 -17.73
C LEU A 226 4.57 -6.15 -19.02
N TYR A 227 5.30 -6.17 -20.13
CA TYR A 227 4.81 -5.73 -21.42
C TYR A 227 3.67 -6.63 -21.93
N THR A 228 3.83 -7.95 -21.81
CA THR A 228 2.79 -8.94 -22.16
C THR A 228 1.52 -8.72 -21.35
N LEU A 229 1.67 -8.37 -20.06
CA LEU A 229 0.53 -8.13 -19.19
C LEU A 229 -0.15 -6.77 -19.46
N ALA A 230 0.61 -5.76 -19.88
CA ALA A 230 0.10 -4.43 -20.18
C ALA A 230 -0.58 -4.32 -21.55
N LYS A 231 0.02 -4.89 -22.61
CA LYS A 231 -0.45 -4.77 -24.00
C LYS A 231 -1.07 -6.06 -24.58
N GLY A 232 -1.01 -7.18 -23.86
CA GLY A 232 -1.50 -8.48 -24.34
C GLY A 232 -0.48 -9.26 -25.18
N ARG A 233 -0.81 -10.52 -25.51
CA ARG A 233 0.06 -11.54 -26.13
C ARG A 233 0.42 -11.32 -27.62
N GLN A 234 0.42 -10.09 -28.14
CA GLN A 234 0.53 -9.85 -29.59
C GLN A 234 1.92 -9.47 -30.12
N HIS A 235 2.95 -9.40 -29.28
CA HIS A 235 4.27 -8.95 -29.72
C HIS A 235 5.37 -10.00 -29.53
N THR A 236 6.20 -10.15 -30.56
CA THR A 236 7.34 -11.06 -30.64
C THR A 236 8.43 -10.70 -29.64
N GLU A 237 8.98 -11.73 -28.98
CA GLU A 237 9.88 -11.68 -27.82
C GLU A 237 11.19 -10.90 -28.03
N GLU A 238 11.57 -10.68 -29.29
CA GLU A 238 12.84 -10.06 -29.69
C GLU A 238 12.80 -8.53 -29.69
N PHE A 239 11.63 -7.92 -29.90
CA PHE A 239 11.48 -6.45 -30.05
C PHE A 239 11.49 -5.70 -28.69
N ILE A 240 11.07 -6.37 -27.62
CA ILE A 240 10.74 -5.72 -26.33
C ILE A 240 12.00 -5.42 -25.50
N SER A 241 13.10 -6.16 -25.69
CA SER A 241 14.26 -6.07 -24.79
C SER A 241 15.26 -4.99 -25.19
N SER A 242 15.42 -4.75 -26.49
CA SER A 242 16.44 -3.85 -27.05
C SER A 242 15.94 -2.46 -27.41
N GLU A 243 14.63 -2.26 -27.67
CA GLU A 243 14.12 -0.98 -28.21
C GLU A 243 13.31 -0.11 -27.24
N LEU A 244 12.90 -0.60 -26.07
CA LEU A 244 12.12 0.24 -25.14
C LEU A 244 12.97 1.36 -24.55
N SER A 245 12.45 2.59 -24.65
CA SER A 245 13.02 3.77 -23.99
C SER A 245 13.02 3.60 -22.47
N PHE A 246 13.97 4.23 -21.79
CA PHE A 246 14.06 4.23 -20.32
C PHE A 246 12.75 4.72 -19.66
N ILE A 247 12.08 5.70 -20.28
CA ILE A 247 10.82 6.26 -19.78
C ILE A 247 9.71 5.21 -19.85
N GLU A 248 9.62 4.47 -20.95
CA GLU A 248 8.61 3.42 -21.12
C GLU A 248 8.85 2.26 -20.14
N LYS A 249 10.11 1.89 -19.94
CA LYS A 249 10.50 0.89 -18.93
C LYS A 249 10.07 1.33 -17.52
N SER A 250 10.35 2.57 -17.16
CA SER A 250 9.97 3.13 -15.86
C SER A 250 8.45 3.19 -15.69
N SER A 251 7.70 3.57 -16.74
CA SER A 251 6.25 3.57 -16.71
C SER A 251 5.68 2.17 -16.50
N LEU A 252 6.20 1.15 -17.20
CA LEU A 252 5.77 -0.24 -17.03
C LEU A 252 6.01 -0.76 -15.61
N ILE A 253 7.17 -0.48 -15.02
CA ILE A 253 7.49 -0.86 -13.64
C ILE A 253 6.54 -0.17 -12.66
N ASN A 254 6.35 1.15 -12.81
CA ASN A 254 5.53 1.94 -11.89
C ASN A 254 4.04 1.58 -11.94
N ASN A 255 3.54 1.21 -13.11
CA ASN A 255 2.15 0.78 -13.27
C ASN A 255 1.87 -0.57 -12.58
N ASP A 256 2.91 -1.37 -12.34
CA ASP A 256 2.79 -2.77 -11.94
C ASP A 256 3.86 -3.18 -10.92
N ALA A 257 3.84 -2.48 -9.79
CA ALA A 257 4.79 -2.71 -8.69
C ALA A 257 4.65 -4.11 -8.05
N VAL A 258 3.47 -4.73 -8.15
CA VAL A 258 3.18 -6.02 -7.53
C VAL A 258 3.95 -7.15 -8.23
N GLU A 259 3.94 -7.19 -9.56
CA GLU A 259 4.72 -8.20 -10.29
C GLU A 259 6.21 -8.04 -10.08
N CYS A 260 6.71 -6.79 -10.04
CA CYS A 260 8.10 -6.50 -9.70
C CYS A 260 8.47 -7.10 -8.33
N ALA A 261 7.62 -6.90 -7.31
CA ALA A 261 7.83 -7.45 -5.98
C ALA A 261 7.74 -8.99 -5.95
N ILE A 262 6.77 -9.59 -6.65
CA ILE A 262 6.61 -11.04 -6.74
C ILE A 262 7.82 -11.68 -7.44
N TYR A 263 8.28 -11.06 -8.53
CA TYR A 263 9.43 -11.52 -9.30
C TYR A 263 10.70 -11.50 -8.46
N PHE A 264 10.98 -10.37 -7.79
CA PHE A 264 12.12 -10.26 -6.88
C PHE A 264 12.04 -11.28 -5.74
N ASN A 265 10.88 -11.44 -5.10
CA ASN A 265 10.69 -12.43 -4.05
C ASN A 265 10.95 -13.87 -4.54
N LYS A 266 10.51 -14.22 -5.75
CA LYS A 266 10.81 -15.52 -6.35
C LYS A 266 12.31 -15.71 -6.58
N LEU A 267 13.01 -14.70 -7.10
CA LEU A 267 14.47 -14.75 -7.28
C LEU A 267 15.20 -14.98 -5.95
N VAL A 268 14.84 -14.21 -4.91
CA VAL A 268 15.44 -14.35 -3.57
C VAL A 268 15.20 -15.75 -3.02
N ASN A 269 13.98 -16.28 -3.14
CA ASN A 269 13.66 -17.63 -2.68
C ASN A 269 14.48 -18.70 -3.41
N VAL A 270 14.68 -18.56 -4.72
CA VAL A 270 15.54 -19.47 -5.49
C VAL A 270 16.99 -19.38 -5.01
N ILE A 271 17.53 -18.19 -4.75
CA ILE A 271 18.90 -18.01 -4.25
C ILE A 271 19.06 -18.67 -2.87
N VAL A 272 18.13 -18.42 -1.95
CA VAL A 272 18.17 -18.99 -0.59
C VAL A 272 18.07 -20.51 -0.64
N VAL A 273 17.15 -21.07 -1.42
CA VAL A 273 16.97 -22.53 -1.50
C VAL A 273 18.13 -23.19 -2.25
N SER A 274 18.59 -22.61 -3.36
CA SER A 274 19.60 -23.24 -4.22
C SER A 274 21.01 -23.15 -3.65
N GLN A 275 21.38 -22.04 -2.99
CA GLN A 275 22.76 -21.82 -2.52
C GLN A 275 22.95 -22.11 -1.03
N LEU A 276 21.96 -21.79 -0.18
CA LEU A 276 22.13 -21.90 1.28
C LEU A 276 21.61 -23.22 1.85
N LEU A 277 20.56 -23.82 1.26
CA LEU A 277 20.01 -25.09 1.77
C LEU A 277 20.65 -26.33 1.13
N ARG A 278 21.15 -26.25 -0.11
CA ARG A 278 21.87 -27.36 -0.76
C ARG A 278 23.29 -27.58 -0.24
N SER A 279 23.94 -26.57 0.35
CA SER A 279 25.29 -26.73 0.91
C SER A 279 25.32 -27.66 2.13
N ASN A 280 24.19 -27.90 2.80
CA ASN A 280 24.09 -28.82 3.94
C ASN A 280 24.05 -30.31 3.56
N THR A 281 23.94 -30.69 2.27
CA THR A 281 23.95 -32.11 1.87
C THR A 281 25.35 -32.63 1.48
N ASN A 282 26.37 -31.77 1.41
CA ASN A 282 27.71 -32.16 0.93
C ASN A 282 28.80 -32.19 2.02
N PHE A 283 28.44 -32.03 3.30
CA PHE A 283 29.41 -32.03 4.42
C PHE A 283 29.36 -33.29 5.31
N ILE A 284 28.70 -34.37 4.88
CA ILE A 284 28.75 -35.68 5.56
C ILE A 284 29.22 -36.75 4.57
N SER A 285 30.45 -36.64 4.10
CA SER A 285 31.22 -37.78 3.56
C SER A 285 32.68 -37.38 3.36
N THR A 286 33.47 -37.47 4.42
CA THR A 286 34.87 -37.92 4.45
C THR A 286 35.31 -38.02 5.90
#